data_AF-A0A496Q680-F1
#
_entry.id   AF-A0A496Q680-F1
#
_cell.length_a   1.000
_cell.length_b   1.000
_cell.length_c   1.000
_cell.angle_alpha   90.00
_cell.angle_beta   90.00
_cell.angle_gamma   90.00
#
_symmetry.space_group_name_H-M   'P 1'
#
loop_
_entity.id
_entity.type
_entity.pdbx_description
1 polymer ?
#
loop_
_entity_poly.entity_id
_entity_poly.type
_entity_poly.pdbx_seq_one_letter_code
_entity_poly.pdbx_strand_id
1 'polypeptide(L)' 'MLVYLEPVDTLFFRDGAPFDAGTDSFAESTLPSPLAVYGAIGSYILRETGWDLERFRSGGIHPVLGQYNRELRNAGVRI' A
#
# COMPACT_ATOMS: atom_id res chain seq x y z
N MET A 1 -6.67 10.91 15.01
CA MET A 1 -6.97 11.71 13.80
C MET A 1 -7.72 10.80 12.85
N LEU A 2 -8.85 11.25 12.31
CA LEU A 2 -9.62 10.52 11.31
C LEU A 2 -9.27 11.10 9.93
N VAL A 3 -8.93 10.25 8.97
CA VAL A 3 -8.66 10.65 7.58
C VAL A 3 -9.75 10.05 6.72
N TYR A 4 -10.39 10.89 5.90
CA TYR A 4 -11.39 10.48 4.91
C TYR A 4 -10.73 10.45 3.54
N LEU A 5 -10.84 9.32 2.84
CA LEU A 5 -10.36 9.16 1.47
C LEU A 5 -11.56 9.22 0.54
N GLU A 6 -11.68 10.31 -0.20
CA GLU A 6 -12.73 10.50 -1.20
C GLU A 6 -12.23 10.05 -2.58
N PRO A 7 -12.83 9.01 -3.19
CA PRO A 7 -12.49 8.61 -4.54
C PRO A 7 -12.90 9.68 -5.54
N VAL A 8 -11.95 10.17 -6.34
CA VAL A 8 -12.23 11.10 -7.44
C VAL A 8 -12.87 10.41 -8.66
N ASP A 9 -12.73 9.08 -8.76
CA ASP A 9 -13.34 8.22 -9.77
C ASP A 9 -13.44 6.79 -9.19
N THR A 10 -13.86 5.85 -10.02
CA THR A 10 -13.96 4.42 -9.75
C THR A 10 -12.62 3.85 -9.30
N LEU A 11 -12.61 3.20 -8.14
CA LEU A 11 -11.46 2.46 -7.65
C LEU A 11 -11.60 0.98 -8.02
N PHE A 12 -10.46 0.36 -8.26
CA PHE A 12 -10.36 -1.07 -8.54
C PHE A 12 -9.38 -1.71 -7.57
N PHE A 13 -9.87 -2.66 -6.77
CA PHE A 13 -9.06 -3.46 -5.86
C PHE A 13 -9.10 -4.92 -6.31
N ARG A 14 -8.10 -5.30 -7.11
CA ARG A 14 -8.01 -6.66 -7.66
C ARG A 14 -8.03 -7.70 -6.54
N ASP A 15 -8.72 -8.80 -6.82
CA ASP A 15 -8.64 -10.00 -6.00
C ASP A 15 -7.25 -10.69 -6.09
N GLY A 16 -7.16 -11.88 -5.50
CA GLY A 16 -5.95 -12.70 -5.53
C GLY A 16 -5.72 -13.46 -6.85
N ALA A 17 -6.65 -13.41 -7.81
CA ALA A 17 -6.50 -14.15 -9.06
C ALA A 17 -5.36 -13.54 -9.90
N PRO A 18 -4.58 -14.35 -10.64
CA PRO A 18 -3.63 -13.83 -11.64
C PRO A 18 -4.35 -12.99 -12.70
N PHE A 19 -3.63 -12.03 -13.28
CA PHE A 19 -4.10 -11.25 -14.42
C PHE A 19 -2.92 -10.95 -15.33
N ASP A 20 -3.00 -11.36 -16.58
CA ASP A 20 -1.99 -11.15 -17.60
C ASP A 20 -2.56 -10.35 -18.79
N ALA A 21 -1.91 -9.23 -19.11
CA ALA A 21 -2.38 -8.32 -20.12
C ALA A 21 -2.22 -8.92 -21.52
N GLY A 22 -3.33 -9.03 -22.26
CA GLY A 22 -3.37 -9.64 -23.60
C GLY A 22 -3.77 -11.12 -23.61
N THR A 23 -3.81 -11.76 -22.44
CA THR A 23 -4.34 -13.12 -22.26
C THR A 23 -5.69 -13.07 -21.54
N ASP A 24 -5.77 -12.31 -20.44
CA ASP A 24 -6.96 -12.16 -19.63
C ASP A 24 -7.75 -10.90 -20.02
N SER A 25 -9.07 -10.97 -19.92
CA SER A 25 -9.99 -9.86 -20.25
C SER A 25 -10.96 -9.53 -19.12
N PHE A 26 -10.89 -10.26 -18.01
CA PHE A 26 -11.78 -10.10 -16.87
C PHE A 26 -10.96 -10.03 -15.57
N ALA A 27 -11.33 -9.10 -14.71
CA ALA A 27 -10.83 -9.03 -13.34
C ALA A 27 -11.94 -8.45 -12.46
N GLU A 28 -12.08 -9.00 -11.26
CA GLU A 28 -13.10 -8.57 -10.30
C GLU A 28 -12.51 -7.62 -9.27
N SER A 29 -13.29 -6.60 -8.90
CA SER A 29 -12.93 -5.71 -7.80
C SER A 29 -13.50 -6.24 -6.49
N THR A 30 -12.71 -6.14 -5.43
CA THR A 30 -13.09 -6.46 -4.06
C THR A 30 -13.11 -5.20 -3.20
N LEU A 31 -13.42 -5.34 -1.90
CA LEU A 31 -13.22 -4.26 -0.94
C LEU A 31 -11.71 -4.03 -0.71
N PRO A 32 -11.27 -2.79 -0.47
CA PRO A 32 -9.86 -2.52 -0.15
C PRO A 32 -9.45 -3.29 1.11
N SER A 33 -8.32 -3.98 1.04
CA SER A 33 -7.70 -4.48 2.26
C SER A 33 -7.10 -3.32 3.06
N PRO A 34 -7.04 -3.41 4.41
CA PRO A 34 -6.31 -2.44 5.22
C PRO A 34 -4.85 -2.25 4.75
N LEU A 35 -4.25 -3.32 4.21
CA LEU A 35 -2.91 -3.29 3.63
C LEU A 35 -2.82 -2.46 2.35
N ALA A 36 -3.87 -2.43 1.51
CA ALA A 36 -3.90 -1.57 0.33
C ALA A 36 -3.87 -0.09 0.73
N VAL A 37 -4.65 0.28 1.75
CA VAL A 37 -4.66 1.64 2.31
C VAL A 37 -3.31 1.98 2.94
N TYR A 38 -2.75 1.06 3.75
CA TYR A 38 -1.42 1.21 4.34
C TYR A 38 -0.34 1.40 3.28
N GLY A 39 -0.35 0.56 2.24
CA GLY A 39 0.60 0.63 1.14
C GLY A 39 0.51 1.94 0.37
N ALA A 40 -0.70 2.43 0.10
CA ALA A 40 -0.92 3.70 -0.59
C ALA A 40 -0.38 4.90 0.22
N ILE A 41 -0.76 5.00 1.50
CA ILE A 41 -0.29 6.08 2.39
C ILE A 41 1.24 5.98 2.61
N GLY A 42 1.75 4.76 2.84
CA GLY A 42 3.17 4.52 3.03
C GLY A 42 4.00 4.90 1.80
N SER A 43 3.54 4.55 0.60
CA SER A 43 4.20 4.90 -0.65
C SER A 43 4.25 6.41 -0.87
N TYR A 44 3.18 7.12 -0.53
CA TYR A 44 3.18 8.59 -0.54
C TYR A 44 4.23 9.15 0.43
N ILE A 45 4.26 8.66 1.68
CA ILE A 45 5.23 9.12 2.69
C ILE A 45 6.67 8.87 2.23
N LEU A 46 6.98 7.69 1.69
CA LEU A 46 8.33 7.38 1.19
C LEU A 46 8.74 8.35 0.07
N ARG A 47 7.82 8.65 -0.85
CA ARG A 47 8.08 9.61 -1.94
C ARG A 47 8.37 11.00 -1.39
N GLU A 48 7.53 11.51 -0.49
CA GLU A 48 7.68 12.87 0.07
C GLU A 48 8.94 13.02 0.94
N THR A 49 9.41 11.95 1.57
CA THR A 49 10.65 11.97 2.37
C THR A 49 11.90 11.61 1.58
N GLY A 50 11.79 11.34 0.28
CA GLY A 50 12.91 10.96 -0.58
C GLY A 50 13.50 9.58 -0.25
N TRP A 51 12.69 8.69 0.32
CA TRP A 51 13.09 7.31 0.59
C TRP A 51 12.73 6.39 -0.57
N ASP A 52 13.70 5.55 -0.93
CA ASP A 52 13.51 4.47 -1.88
C ASP A 52 12.75 3.29 -1.26
N LEU A 53 11.91 2.63 -2.07
CA LEU A 53 11.10 1.49 -1.63
C LEU A 53 11.95 0.27 -1.27
N GLU A 54 13.01 -0.02 -2.03
CA GLU A 54 13.90 -1.15 -1.75
C GLU A 54 14.72 -0.92 -0.48
N ARG A 55 15.15 0.32 -0.24
CA ARG A 55 15.76 0.71 1.04
C ARG A 55 14.81 0.45 2.22
N PHE A 56 13.54 0.81 2.08
CA PHE A 56 12.54 0.56 3.12
C PHE A 56 12.29 -0.95 3.32
N ARG A 57 12.13 -1.69 2.22
CA ARG A 57 11.85 -3.14 2.20
C ARG A 57 12.99 -3.99 2.76
N SER A 58 14.24 -3.57 2.53
CA SER A 58 15.45 -4.28 3.01
C SER A 58 15.72 -4.10 4.51
N GLY A 59 14.84 -3.40 5.24
CA GLY A 59 14.92 -3.26 6.69
C GLY A 59 15.44 -1.90 7.16
N GLY A 60 15.50 -0.90 6.27
CA GLY A 60 15.74 0.49 6.66
C GLY A 60 14.66 1.00 7.62
N ILE A 61 15.06 1.81 8.60
CA ILE A 61 14.16 2.39 9.60
C ILE A 61 13.75 3.80 9.15
N HIS A 62 12.55 3.92 8.61
CA HIS A 62 11.98 5.21 8.23
C HIS A 62 11.49 5.97 9.48
N PRO A 63 11.77 7.28 9.62
CA PRO A 63 11.40 8.05 10.82
C PRO A 63 9.90 8.02 11.15
N VAL A 64 9.03 7.94 10.14
CA VAL A 64 7.56 7.92 10.30
C VAL A 64 6.98 6.50 10.19
N LEU A 65 7.52 5.68 9.28
CA LEU A 65 6.91 4.37 8.96
C LEU A 65 7.51 3.25 9.82
N GLY A 66 8.57 3.53 10.58
CA GLY A 66 9.32 2.52 11.32
C GLY A 66 10.09 1.62 10.38
N GLN A 67 10.23 0.35 10.75
CA GLN A 67 10.87 -0.67 9.92
C GLN A 67 9.81 -1.51 9.22
N TYR A 68 10.05 -1.85 7.94
CA TYR A 68 9.20 -2.80 7.25
C TYR A 68 9.17 -4.15 7.99
N ASN A 69 7.96 -4.65 8.26
CA ASN A 69 7.73 -5.96 8.83
C ASN A 69 6.46 -6.54 8.20
N ARG A 70 6.53 -7.77 7.65
CA ARG A 70 5.37 -8.48 7.08
C ARG A 70 4.26 -8.72 8.09
N GLU A 71 4.61 -8.85 9.36
CA GLU A 71 3.66 -9.04 10.48
C GLU A 71 3.17 -7.71 11.07
N LEU A 72 3.60 -6.57 10.52
CA LEU A 72 3.27 -5.20 10.96
C LEU A 72 3.57 -4.88 12.44
N ARG A 73 4.33 -5.72 13.16
CA ARG A 73 4.59 -5.55 14.61
C ARG A 73 5.33 -4.26 14.98
N ASN A 74 6.12 -3.73 14.06
CA ASN A 74 6.99 -2.56 14.26
C ASN A 74 6.65 -1.40 13.30
N ALA A 75 5.43 -1.38 12.77
CA ALA A 75 4.98 -0.28 11.92
C ALA A 75 4.84 1.01 12.76
N GLY A 76 5.48 2.09 12.31
CA GLY A 76 5.37 3.41 12.94
C GLY A 76 3.98 4.04 12.74
N VAL A 77 3.25 3.58 11.72
CA VAL A 77 1.87 3.99 11.40
C VAL A 77 0.91 2.84 11.73
N ARG A 78 -0.17 3.16 12.45
CA ARG A 78 -1.26 2.23 12.77
C ARG A 78 -2.52 2.70 12.04
N ILE A 79 -3.20 1.80 11.34
CA ILE A 79 -4.40 2.04 10.53
C ILE A 79 -5.49 1.09 10.99
#